data_AF-A0A834C5R5-F1
#
_entry.id   AF-A0A834C5R5-F1
#
_cell.length_a   1.000
_cell.length_b   1.000
_cell.length_c   1.000
_cell.angle_alpha   90.00
_cell.angle_beta   90.00
_cell.angle_gamma   90.00
#
_symmetry.space_group_name_H-M   'P 1'
#
loop_
_entity.id
_entity.type
_entity.pdbx_description
1 polymer ?
#
loop_
_entity_poly.entity_id
_entity_poly.type
_entity_poly.pdbx_seq_one_letter_code
_entity_poly.pdbx_strand_id
1 'polypeptide(L)'
;MRLLALLGAVLLARSARGAASARLERWVRAGLQSLQWEQLDRCLRRSSASEAECRRLAYLPPSSVAVYASEPRAAAGPSDRVLAVLPDSSGMLGSELQSGLGAGRTLNRREGLPRYQRPPHASAAHDAVLVLDPSPEENFGHPLILFYVDVNVTKKRCSHMDGIYLGVECLTLALKGRCQNQLKRRQTGPERFLGNGRLTGGGRGGPSGSRLLEQAIGGVCEVHFLPLVAAVGDNNRTQRLRCVEHAEFARCPQLLPVTSSSPPVSSCELNKNTRRCHQQPLATHLSCRLYQTCDHAVLLSGGWQQQFTFQQHAQNLLEFYRMLRNNGFHKDHIKTFFAGSGQLPEDVEGVYSATEKAVIRNHVSYICRKQHCADTLVLYLNSPTRNDGAMLLWDANLNGIADLKERYSVNELLTDLAGCKATRVLLFVDQSYSGVLSKRLRGSQKHFNVVLIQSPVRQTYPFQTQRLNQAWDENNWSFISPTTCLLDHLSKGGGTSHLFEPWTGLLNVTLAGAPCNATPPLTDSELRREYQGCQNLPTALWHQKPRRSH
;
A
#
# COMPACT_ATOMS: atom_id res chain seq x y z
N MET A 1 31.83 11.50 43.84
CA MET A 1 30.49 12.05 43.54
C MET A 1 30.04 11.91 42.08
N ARG A 2 30.85 12.28 41.07
CA ARG A 2 30.45 12.15 39.65
C ARG A 2 30.16 10.71 39.19
N LEU A 3 30.91 9.72 39.68
CA LEU A 3 30.69 8.30 39.36
C LEU A 3 29.37 7.75 39.94
N LEU A 4 29.02 8.15 41.18
CA LEU A 4 27.76 7.78 41.83
C LEU A 4 26.54 8.44 41.17
N ALA A 5 26.69 9.68 40.68
CA ALA A 5 25.65 10.35 39.90
C ALA A 5 25.42 9.68 38.53
N LEU A 6 26.50 9.25 37.86
CA LEU A 6 26.41 8.49 36.60
C LEU A 6 25.79 7.11 36.81
N LEU A 7 26.17 6.38 37.87
CA LEU A 7 25.56 5.10 38.24
C LEU A 7 24.07 5.26 38.60
N GLY A 8 23.71 6.30 39.35
CA GLY A 8 22.33 6.64 39.68
C GLY A 8 21.49 6.96 38.43
N ALA A 9 22.03 7.74 37.49
CA ALA A 9 21.36 8.04 36.23
C ALA A 9 21.17 6.80 35.35
N VAL A 10 22.16 5.90 35.29
CA VAL A 10 22.07 4.63 34.54
C VAL A 10 21.04 3.68 35.16
N LEU A 11 20.98 3.59 36.48
CA LEU A 11 20.00 2.77 37.20
C LEU A 11 18.57 3.31 37.03
N LEU A 12 18.38 4.64 37.11
CA LEU A 12 17.09 5.29 36.85
C LEU A 12 16.64 5.09 35.40
N ALA A 13 17.55 5.21 34.42
CA ALA A 13 17.26 4.97 33.01
C ALA A 13 16.89 3.50 32.73
N ARG A 14 17.55 2.55 33.39
CA ARG A 14 17.22 1.12 33.33
C ARG A 14 15.84 0.82 33.94
N SER A 15 15.54 1.40 35.10
CA SER A 15 14.24 1.25 35.77
C SER A 15 13.09 1.82 34.93
N ALA A 16 13.28 3.03 34.36
CA ALA A 16 12.30 3.66 33.48
C ALA A 16 12.06 2.85 32.19
N ARG A 17 13.12 2.29 31.58
CA ARG A 17 13.00 1.36 30.44
C ARG A 17 12.25 0.08 30.81
N GLY A 18 12.52 -0.51 31.97
CA GLY A 18 11.81 -1.70 32.45
C GLY A 18 10.32 -1.45 32.67
N ALA A 19 9.95 -0.31 33.26
CA ALA A 19 8.56 0.09 33.46
C ALA A 19 7.83 0.38 32.14
N ALA A 20 8.51 1.03 31.18
CA ALA A 20 7.97 1.26 29.84
C ALA A 20 7.72 -0.06 29.08
N SER A 21 8.66 -1.01 29.17
CA SER A 21 8.54 -2.35 28.57
C SER A 21 7.35 -3.12 29.15
N ALA A 22 7.24 -3.18 30.48
CA ALA A 22 6.13 -3.86 31.15
C ALA A 22 4.76 -3.22 30.83
N ARG A 23 4.71 -1.89 30.69
CA ARG A 23 3.49 -1.19 30.26
C ARG A 23 3.10 -1.57 28.83
N LEU A 24 4.05 -1.58 27.91
CA LEU A 24 3.82 -1.97 26.52
C LEU A 24 3.32 -3.41 26.41
N GLU A 25 3.93 -4.35 27.13
CA GLU A 25 3.47 -5.75 27.19
C GLU A 25 2.01 -5.87 27.63
N ARG A 26 1.60 -5.10 28.65
CA ARG A 26 0.21 -5.08 29.10
C ARG A 26 -0.74 -4.57 28.02
N TRP A 27 -0.35 -3.52 27.28
CA TRP A 27 -1.16 -3.00 26.18
C TRP A 27 -1.31 -4.02 25.06
N VAL A 28 -0.20 -4.67 24.65
CA VAL A 28 -0.21 -5.68 23.59
C VAL A 28 -1.03 -6.90 23.98
N ARG A 29 -0.85 -7.44 25.20
CA ARG A 29 -1.62 -8.59 25.68
C ARG A 29 -3.11 -8.28 25.76
N ALA A 30 -3.49 -7.11 26.30
CA ALA A 30 -4.88 -6.69 26.37
C ALA A 30 -5.49 -6.49 24.97
N GLY A 31 -4.74 -5.87 24.05
CA GLY A 31 -5.12 -5.71 22.65
C GLY A 31 -5.38 -7.06 21.99
N LEU A 32 -4.41 -7.98 22.02
CA LEU A 32 -4.56 -9.32 21.42
C LEU A 32 -5.70 -10.13 22.04
N GLN A 33 -5.88 -10.07 23.37
CA GLN A 33 -7.00 -10.74 24.05
C GLN A 33 -8.36 -10.21 23.58
N SER A 34 -8.49 -8.90 23.35
CA SER A 34 -9.75 -8.33 22.83
C SER A 34 -10.11 -8.84 21.44
N LEU A 35 -9.10 -9.17 20.62
CA LEU A 35 -9.31 -9.68 19.25
C LEU A 35 -9.82 -11.13 19.27
N GLN A 36 -9.36 -11.95 20.22
CA GLN A 36 -9.77 -13.35 20.36
C GLN A 36 -11.29 -13.51 20.54
N TRP A 37 -11.94 -12.59 21.27
CA TRP A 37 -13.36 -12.69 21.62
C TRP A 37 -14.30 -12.06 20.59
N GLU A 38 -13.87 -11.02 19.87
CA GLU A 38 -14.73 -10.27 18.96
C GLU A 38 -14.49 -10.55 17.47
N GLN A 39 -13.31 -11.03 17.06
CA GLN A 39 -12.98 -11.08 15.63
C GLN A 39 -13.52 -12.30 14.88
N LEU A 40 -13.75 -13.48 15.47
CA LEU A 40 -14.19 -14.62 14.65
C LEU A 40 -15.57 -14.38 14.00
N ASP A 41 -16.57 -13.99 14.79
CA ASP A 41 -17.93 -13.71 14.27
C ASP A 41 -17.99 -12.39 13.48
N ARG A 42 -17.16 -11.38 13.82
CA ARG A 42 -17.07 -10.12 13.05
C ARG A 42 -16.34 -10.29 11.72
N CYS A 43 -15.23 -11.04 11.68
CA CYS A 43 -14.47 -11.34 10.47
C CYS A 43 -15.34 -12.15 9.51
N LEU A 44 -15.95 -13.25 9.98
CA LEU A 44 -16.85 -14.08 9.15
C LEU A 44 -18.07 -13.32 8.60
N ARG A 45 -18.58 -12.31 9.33
CA ARG A 45 -19.75 -11.53 8.90
C ARG A 45 -19.43 -10.26 8.10
N ARG A 46 -18.23 -9.69 8.23
CA ARG A 46 -17.94 -8.30 7.78
C ARG A 46 -16.73 -8.13 6.89
N SER A 47 -15.78 -9.07 6.83
CA SER A 47 -14.63 -8.98 5.93
C SER A 47 -14.83 -9.85 4.68
N SER A 48 -14.01 -9.62 3.65
CA SER A 48 -13.88 -10.53 2.50
C SER A 48 -12.88 -11.66 2.75
N ALA A 49 -12.49 -11.86 4.00
CA ALA A 49 -11.52 -12.85 4.45
C ALA A 49 -12.09 -14.28 4.38
N SER A 50 -11.22 -15.26 4.22
CA SER A 50 -11.63 -16.68 4.33
C SER A 50 -11.84 -17.09 5.79
N GLU A 51 -12.63 -18.14 6.04
CA GLU A 51 -12.82 -18.65 7.41
C GLU A 51 -11.49 -19.07 8.07
N ALA A 52 -10.59 -19.69 7.31
CA ALA A 52 -9.27 -20.11 7.81
C ALA A 52 -8.42 -18.90 8.26
N GLU A 53 -8.53 -17.80 7.55
CA GLU A 53 -7.84 -16.56 7.85
C GLU A 53 -8.45 -15.83 9.04
N CYS A 54 -9.78 -15.77 9.13
CA CYS A 54 -10.47 -15.26 10.31
C CYS A 54 -10.07 -16.05 11.57
N ARG A 55 -9.93 -17.38 11.46
CA ARG A 55 -9.42 -18.23 12.56
C ARG A 55 -7.97 -17.92 12.90
N ARG A 56 -7.13 -17.62 11.91
CA ARG A 56 -5.73 -17.24 12.14
C ARG A 56 -5.62 -15.88 12.84
N LEU A 57 -6.39 -14.88 12.40
CA LEU A 57 -6.45 -13.56 13.03
C LEU A 57 -7.04 -13.63 14.44
N ALA A 58 -7.99 -14.55 14.68
CA ALA A 58 -8.53 -14.81 16.01
C ALA A 58 -7.50 -15.39 16.99
N TYR A 59 -6.42 -16.02 16.51
CA TYR A 59 -5.37 -16.62 17.35
C TYR A 59 -3.97 -16.19 16.90
N LEU A 60 -3.67 -14.90 17.04
CA LEU A 60 -2.33 -14.36 16.74
C LEU A 60 -1.37 -14.56 17.94
N PRO A 61 -0.31 -15.38 17.80
CA PRO A 61 0.73 -15.43 18.83
C PRO A 61 1.51 -14.11 18.85
N PRO A 62 1.88 -13.58 20.02
CA PRO A 62 2.64 -12.32 20.13
C PRO A 62 3.91 -12.30 19.27
N SER A 63 4.61 -13.44 19.16
CA SER A 63 5.85 -13.60 18.39
C SER A 63 5.68 -13.47 16.87
N SER A 64 4.43 -13.45 16.36
CA SER A 64 4.12 -13.22 14.95
C SER A 64 3.70 -11.78 14.65
N VAL A 65 3.53 -10.95 15.67
CA VAL A 65 2.98 -9.60 15.55
C VAL A 65 4.09 -8.58 15.77
N ALA A 66 4.29 -7.67 14.82
CA ALA A 66 5.15 -6.50 15.03
C ALA A 66 4.37 -5.41 15.75
N VAL A 67 5.03 -4.74 16.69
CA VAL A 67 4.39 -3.77 17.58
C VAL A 67 4.96 -2.38 17.30
N TYR A 68 4.07 -1.45 17.01
CA TYR A 68 4.40 -0.05 16.85
C TYR A 68 3.74 0.77 17.94
N ALA A 69 4.49 1.62 18.62
CA ALA A 69 3.96 2.44 19.70
C ALA A 69 4.53 3.86 19.66
N SER A 70 3.71 4.82 20.05
CA SER A 70 4.19 6.16 20.43
C SER A 70 4.31 6.19 21.95
N GLU A 71 5.52 6.23 22.51
CA GLU A 71 5.67 6.31 23.96
C GLU A 71 5.21 7.67 24.50
N PRO A 72 4.36 7.71 25.55
CA PRO A 72 4.04 8.95 26.25
C PRO A 72 5.25 9.36 27.11
N ARG A 73 5.70 10.63 27.01
CA ARG A 73 6.86 11.09 27.78
C ARG A 73 6.49 11.18 29.27
N ALA A 74 7.30 10.57 30.13
CA ALA A 74 7.04 10.39 31.56
C ALA A 74 6.93 11.70 32.40
N ALA A 75 7.05 12.89 31.80
CA ALA A 75 7.09 14.18 32.51
C ALA A 75 6.46 15.36 31.75
N ALA A 76 5.54 15.14 30.82
CA ALA A 76 4.96 16.21 30.03
C ALA A 76 3.45 16.37 30.31
N GLY A 77 3.02 17.61 30.54
CA GLY A 77 1.63 17.98 30.79
C GLY A 77 0.72 17.80 29.56
N PRO A 78 -0.48 18.44 29.53
CA PRO A 78 -1.50 18.26 28.49
C PRO A 78 -1.06 18.61 27.04
N SER A 79 0.17 19.10 26.83
CA SER A 79 0.77 19.41 25.54
C SER A 79 1.46 18.22 24.84
N ASP A 80 1.53 17.03 25.45
CA ASP A 80 2.22 15.86 24.83
C ASP A 80 1.28 14.88 24.11
N ARG A 81 0.00 15.23 23.99
CA ARG A 81 -0.97 14.41 23.26
C ARG A 81 -0.61 14.30 21.79
N VAL A 82 -1.03 13.19 21.19
CA VAL A 82 -0.76 12.83 19.80
C VAL A 82 -2.04 12.69 19.00
N LEU A 83 -1.90 12.89 17.68
CA LEU A 83 -2.93 12.68 16.68
C LEU A 83 -2.42 11.64 15.68
N ALA A 84 -3.27 10.67 15.34
CA ALA A 84 -3.02 9.70 14.28
C ALA A 84 -3.70 10.16 12.98
N VAL A 85 -2.91 10.35 11.93
CA VAL A 85 -3.37 10.70 10.58
C VAL A 85 -3.17 9.50 9.67
N LEU A 86 -4.24 8.99 9.08
CA LEU A 86 -4.19 7.84 8.18
C LEU A 86 -4.06 8.29 6.71
N PRO A 87 -3.29 7.58 5.86
CA PRO A 87 -3.14 7.91 4.43
C PRO A 87 -4.46 7.97 3.66
N ASP A 88 -5.44 7.18 4.06
CA ASP A 88 -6.75 7.10 3.40
C ASP A 88 -7.78 8.11 3.93
N SER A 89 -7.37 9.08 4.75
CA SER A 89 -8.26 10.10 5.30
C SER A 89 -8.59 11.12 4.19
N SER A 90 -9.88 11.38 3.94
CA SER A 90 -10.25 12.42 2.97
C SER A 90 -9.83 13.79 3.51
N GLY A 91 -9.03 14.53 2.76
CA GLY A 91 -8.38 15.80 3.12
C GLY A 91 -9.30 17.01 3.42
N MET A 92 -10.32 16.84 4.27
CA MET A 92 -11.15 17.93 4.79
C MET A 92 -10.49 18.71 5.95
N LEU A 93 -9.20 18.51 6.22
CA LEU A 93 -8.48 19.28 7.26
C LEU A 93 -8.12 20.72 6.84
N GLY A 94 -8.36 21.11 5.58
CA GLY A 94 -7.91 22.41 5.05
C GLY A 94 -8.81 23.62 5.33
N SER A 95 -10.04 23.45 5.86
CA SER A 95 -11.02 24.56 5.89
C SER A 95 -11.48 25.02 7.30
N GLU A 96 -11.12 24.33 8.38
CA GLU A 96 -11.60 24.72 9.73
C GLU A 96 -10.57 25.50 10.57
N LEU A 97 -9.34 25.71 10.08
CA LEU A 97 -8.31 26.44 10.83
C LEU A 97 -8.15 27.92 10.47
N GLN A 98 -9.02 28.48 9.62
CA GLN A 98 -8.94 29.88 9.14
C GLN A 98 -10.13 30.79 9.50
N SER A 99 -11.05 30.34 10.37
CA SER A 99 -12.13 31.19 10.88
C SER A 99 -11.98 31.43 12.38
N GLY A 100 -11.01 32.25 12.77
CA GLY A 100 -10.74 32.52 14.17
C GLY A 100 -10.02 33.83 14.49
N LEU A 101 -10.06 34.84 13.60
CA LEU A 101 -9.53 36.18 13.90
C LEU A 101 -10.39 37.24 13.19
N GLY A 102 -11.29 37.87 13.94
CA GLY A 102 -12.12 38.99 13.47
C GLY A 102 -13.06 39.49 14.58
N ALA A 103 -12.79 40.69 15.08
CA ALA A 103 -13.42 41.30 16.24
C ALA A 103 -14.85 41.84 16.00
N GLY A 104 -15.69 41.76 17.04
CA GLY A 104 -16.62 42.82 17.47
C GLY A 104 -17.99 42.97 16.79
N ARG A 105 -19.08 42.53 17.44
CA ARG A 105 -20.17 43.38 17.99
C ARG A 105 -21.39 42.56 18.44
N THR A 106 -21.96 43.04 19.54
CA THR A 106 -23.15 42.64 20.30
C THR A 106 -24.47 42.66 19.50
N LEU A 107 -25.37 41.68 19.73
CA LEU A 107 -26.71 41.87 20.34
C LEU A 107 -27.57 40.58 20.29
N ASN A 108 -28.36 40.41 21.35
CA ASN A 108 -29.24 39.29 21.70
C ASN A 108 -30.31 38.93 20.65
N ARG A 109 -30.61 37.63 20.49
CA ARG A 109 -32.00 37.12 20.41
C ARG A 109 -32.08 35.60 20.67
N ARG A 110 -32.95 35.23 21.61
CA ARG A 110 -33.41 33.86 21.89
C ARG A 110 -34.12 33.28 20.66
N GLU A 111 -33.75 32.06 20.28
CA GLU A 111 -34.66 31.06 19.70
C GLU A 111 -34.03 29.67 19.83
N GLY A 112 -34.76 28.74 20.45
CA GLY A 112 -34.31 27.39 20.73
C GLY A 112 -34.37 26.50 19.50
N LEU A 113 -33.27 25.80 19.21
CA LEU A 113 -33.17 24.76 18.19
C LEU A 113 -32.38 23.56 18.73
N PRO A 114 -32.73 22.33 18.31
CA PRO A 114 -32.36 21.09 18.98
C PRO A 114 -30.87 20.78 18.81
N ARG A 115 -30.28 20.16 19.85
CA ARG A 115 -28.93 19.57 19.84
C ARG A 115 -28.77 18.64 18.65
N TYR A 116 -28.27 19.16 17.53
CA TYR A 116 -27.70 18.34 16.49
C TYR A 116 -26.43 17.69 17.04
N GLN A 117 -26.48 16.36 17.06
CA GLN A 117 -25.42 15.48 17.50
C GLN A 117 -24.12 15.82 16.76
N ARG A 118 -23.09 16.11 17.57
CA ARG A 118 -21.70 16.24 17.14
C ARG A 118 -21.27 14.90 16.48
N PRO A 119 -20.60 14.90 15.31
CA PRO A 119 -20.18 13.66 14.66
C PRO A 119 -19.18 12.90 15.54
N PRO A 120 -19.16 11.55 15.51
CA PRO A 120 -18.20 10.78 16.29
C PRO A 120 -16.81 10.78 15.63
N HIS A 121 -15.83 11.23 16.42
CA HIS A 121 -14.41 10.84 16.39
C HIS A 121 -13.63 11.04 15.08
N ALA A 122 -13.64 12.25 14.52
CA ALA A 122 -12.50 12.75 13.75
C ALA A 122 -11.64 13.63 14.67
N SER A 123 -10.42 13.17 14.97
CA SER A 123 -9.33 13.91 15.64
C SER A 123 -9.57 14.32 17.11
N ALA A 124 -9.83 13.34 17.98
CA ALA A 124 -9.53 13.53 19.40
C ALA A 124 -8.03 13.32 19.65
N ALA A 125 -7.42 14.19 20.43
CA ALA A 125 -6.03 14.03 20.84
C ALA A 125 -5.92 12.97 21.96
N HIS A 126 -5.03 12.00 21.78
CA HIS A 126 -4.82 10.86 22.67
C HIS A 126 -3.45 10.92 23.33
N ASP A 127 -3.23 10.18 24.41
CA ASP A 127 -1.94 10.20 25.11
C ASP A 127 -0.90 9.32 24.41
N ALA A 128 -1.33 8.23 23.76
CA ALA A 128 -0.49 7.39 22.91
C ALA A 128 -1.30 6.63 21.84
N VAL A 129 -0.59 6.04 20.88
CA VAL A 129 -1.10 5.16 19.82
C VAL A 129 -0.32 3.85 19.87
N LEU A 130 -1.05 2.74 19.76
CA LEU A 130 -0.50 1.39 19.60
C LEU A 130 -1.02 0.82 18.28
N VAL A 131 -0.13 0.23 17.48
CA VAL A 131 -0.50 -0.51 16.28
C VAL A 131 0.10 -1.92 16.36
N LEU A 132 -0.72 -2.91 16.06
CA LEU A 132 -0.33 -4.30 15.94
C LEU A 132 -0.41 -4.70 14.47
N ASP A 133 0.72 -5.17 13.95
CA ASP A 133 0.87 -5.65 12.58
C ASP A 133 0.98 -7.19 12.58
N PRO A 134 -0.03 -7.92 12.09
CA PRO A 134 -0.02 -9.38 12.03
C PRO A 134 0.80 -9.96 10.87
N SER A 135 1.25 -9.13 9.92
CA SER A 135 1.96 -9.53 8.70
C SER A 135 3.17 -8.62 8.42
N PRO A 136 4.14 -8.49 9.35
CA PRO A 136 5.26 -7.55 9.21
C PRO A 136 6.23 -7.86 8.06
N GLU A 137 6.17 -9.06 7.50
CA GLU A 137 6.96 -9.48 6.34
C GLU A 137 6.31 -9.07 5.00
N GLU A 138 5.06 -8.60 5.02
CA GLU A 138 4.31 -8.21 3.83
C GLU A 138 4.33 -6.69 3.59
N ASN A 139 4.21 -6.28 2.32
CA ASN A 139 3.99 -4.87 1.99
C ASN A 139 2.66 -4.39 2.56
N PHE A 140 2.64 -3.16 3.10
CA PHE A 140 1.40 -2.55 3.60
C PHE A 140 0.30 -2.46 2.54
N GLY A 141 -0.94 -2.47 3.03
CA GLY A 141 -2.12 -2.89 2.27
C GLY A 141 -2.77 -4.15 2.85
N HIS A 142 -2.46 -4.52 4.10
CA HIS A 142 -3.13 -5.55 4.88
C HIS A 142 -3.69 -4.96 6.18
N PRO A 143 -4.68 -5.58 6.85
CA PRO A 143 -5.27 -5.11 8.09
C PRO A 143 -4.26 -4.96 9.23
N LEU A 144 -4.26 -3.77 9.81
CA LEU A 144 -3.58 -3.41 11.03
C LEU A 144 -4.59 -3.17 12.13
N ILE A 145 -4.23 -3.52 13.36
CA ILE A 145 -5.07 -3.23 14.53
C ILE A 145 -4.51 -2.02 15.24
N LEU A 146 -5.25 -0.91 15.21
CA LEU A 146 -4.85 0.35 15.84
C LEU A 146 -5.66 0.60 17.11
N PHE A 147 -4.98 0.90 18.20
CA PHE A 147 -5.57 1.34 19.46
C PHE A 147 -5.12 2.75 19.83
N TYR A 148 -6.06 3.54 20.31
CA TYR A 148 -5.78 4.76 21.05
C TYR A 148 -5.60 4.43 22.53
N VAL A 149 -4.61 5.05 23.16
CA VAL A 149 -4.33 4.90 24.58
C VAL A 149 -4.54 6.24 25.27
N ASP A 150 -5.44 6.25 26.24
CA ASP A 150 -5.68 7.41 27.11
C ASP A 150 -5.34 7.04 28.57
N VAL A 151 -4.51 7.85 29.23
CA VAL A 151 -4.11 7.67 30.63
C VAL A 151 -5.00 8.50 31.56
N ASN A 152 -5.04 8.12 32.84
CA ASN A 152 -5.89 8.75 33.86
C ASN A 152 -7.39 8.75 33.50
N VAL A 153 -7.86 7.69 32.84
CA VAL A 153 -9.28 7.50 32.49
C VAL A 153 -9.96 6.64 33.55
N THR A 154 -11.20 6.97 33.93
CA THR A 154 -11.97 6.14 34.87
C THR A 154 -12.58 4.93 34.16
N LYS A 155 -12.78 3.82 34.88
CA LYS A 155 -13.46 2.62 34.34
C LYS A 155 -14.76 2.95 33.61
N LYS A 156 -15.61 3.79 34.21
CA LYS A 156 -16.90 4.21 33.63
C LYS A 156 -16.72 4.93 32.29
N ARG A 157 -15.74 5.84 32.20
CA ARG A 157 -15.47 6.57 30.95
C ARG A 157 -14.88 5.65 29.88
N CYS A 158 -13.99 4.74 30.26
CA CYS A 158 -13.41 3.76 29.34
C CYS A 158 -14.51 2.83 28.76
N SER A 159 -15.40 2.33 29.60
CA SER A 159 -16.54 1.51 29.15
C SER A 159 -17.50 2.26 28.22
N HIS A 160 -17.68 3.57 28.38
CA HIS A 160 -18.51 4.37 27.46
C HIS A 160 -17.86 4.55 26.08
N MET A 161 -16.55 4.37 25.97
CA MET A 161 -15.83 4.39 24.69
C MET A 161 -15.66 2.98 24.10
N ASP A 162 -16.35 1.98 24.65
CA ASP A 162 -16.16 0.56 24.32
C ASP A 162 -14.69 0.12 24.44
N GLY A 163 -13.95 0.74 25.37
CA GLY A 163 -12.51 0.52 25.57
C GLY A 163 -12.19 -0.53 26.64
N ILE A 164 -10.96 -1.04 26.57
CA ILE A 164 -10.38 -2.01 27.51
C ILE A 164 -9.70 -1.25 28.64
N TYR A 165 -10.22 -1.41 29.86
CA TYR A 165 -9.71 -0.70 31.02
C TYR A 165 -8.56 -1.46 31.71
N LEU A 166 -7.40 -0.82 31.83
CA LEU A 166 -6.17 -1.36 32.42
C LEU A 166 -5.79 -0.63 33.72
N GLY A 167 -6.77 -0.38 34.59
CA GLY A 167 -6.58 0.20 35.93
C GLY A 167 -6.46 1.73 35.96
N VAL A 168 -5.58 2.32 35.15
CA VAL A 168 -5.51 3.80 34.97
C VAL A 168 -5.43 4.21 33.51
N GLU A 169 -5.36 3.24 32.61
CA GLU A 169 -5.22 3.42 31.17
C GLU A 169 -6.44 2.82 30.49
N CYS A 170 -6.84 3.40 29.37
CA CYS A 170 -7.93 2.89 28.54
C CYS A 170 -7.42 2.68 27.12
N LEU A 171 -7.55 1.45 26.61
CA LEU A 171 -7.27 1.13 25.21
C LEU A 171 -8.59 1.14 24.43
N THR A 172 -8.68 1.99 23.42
CA THR A 172 -9.85 2.08 22.55
C THR A 172 -9.49 1.67 21.14
N LEU A 173 -10.21 0.70 20.57
CA LEU A 173 -9.98 0.28 19.19
C LEU A 173 -10.34 1.42 18.23
N ALA A 174 -9.41 1.79 17.36
CA ALA A 174 -9.65 2.82 16.36
C ALA A 174 -10.38 2.22 15.16
N LEU A 175 -11.57 2.75 14.89
CA LEU A 175 -12.40 2.37 13.75
C LEU A 175 -12.50 3.55 12.80
N LYS A 176 -12.33 3.34 11.49
CA LYS A 176 -12.52 4.43 10.53
C LYS A 176 -14.03 4.67 10.32
N GLY A 177 -14.48 5.91 10.57
CA GLY A 177 -15.90 6.26 10.57
C GLY A 177 -16.54 6.45 9.18
N ARG A 178 -15.74 6.55 8.10
CA ARG A 178 -16.22 6.72 6.71
C ARG A 178 -15.29 6.02 5.71
N CYS A 179 -15.76 4.95 5.08
CA CYS A 179 -15.06 4.28 3.96
C CYS A 179 -15.65 4.72 2.63
N GLN A 180 -14.80 5.07 1.67
CA GLN A 180 -15.22 5.44 0.32
C GLN A 180 -15.78 4.27 -0.53
N ASN A 181 -15.80 3.04 -0.02
CA ASN A 181 -16.41 1.90 -0.69
C ASN A 181 -17.09 0.98 0.33
N GLN A 182 -18.15 1.44 1.00
CA GLN A 182 -19.08 0.49 1.59
C GLN A 182 -19.60 -0.37 0.44
N LEU A 183 -19.21 -1.66 0.44
CA LEU A 183 -19.85 -2.66 -0.41
C LEU A 183 -21.34 -2.62 -0.09
N LYS A 184 -22.11 -1.90 -0.93
CA LYS A 184 -23.57 -1.99 -0.90
C LYS A 184 -23.88 -3.46 -1.18
N ARG A 185 -24.16 -4.22 -0.12
CA ARG A 185 -24.66 -5.59 -0.25
C ARG A 185 -25.83 -5.52 -1.21
N ARG A 186 -25.75 -6.25 -2.31
CA ARG A 186 -26.90 -6.54 -3.17
C ARG A 186 -27.95 -7.09 -2.21
N GLN A 187 -28.99 -6.32 -1.93
CA GLN A 187 -30.16 -6.86 -1.27
C GLN A 187 -30.66 -7.96 -2.21
N THR A 188 -30.37 -9.22 -1.90
CA THR A 188 -31.23 -10.31 -2.34
C THR A 188 -32.58 -9.97 -1.73
N GLY A 189 -33.47 -9.41 -2.56
CA GLY A 189 -34.85 -9.15 -2.17
C GLY A 189 -35.46 -10.42 -1.59
N PRO A 190 -36.42 -10.31 -0.67
CA PRO A 190 -37.03 -11.50 -0.09
C PRO A 190 -37.67 -12.30 -1.22
N GLU A 191 -37.19 -13.53 -1.41
CA GLU A 191 -37.87 -14.53 -2.21
C GLU A 191 -39.32 -14.59 -1.74
N ARG A 192 -40.23 -14.30 -2.67
CA ARG A 192 -41.66 -14.55 -2.48
C ARG A 192 -41.86 -16.06 -2.41
N PHE A 193 -41.73 -16.63 -1.22
CA PHE A 193 -42.29 -17.95 -0.94
C PHE A 193 -43.82 -17.82 -0.92
N LEU A 194 -44.42 -18.22 -2.05
CA LEU A 194 -45.81 -18.64 -2.10
C LEU A 194 -45.94 -19.93 -1.26
N GLY A 195 -46.76 -19.89 -0.22
CA GLY A 195 -47.09 -21.05 0.61
C GLY A 195 -48.19 -20.72 1.62
N ASN A 196 -49.42 -21.08 1.26
CA ASN A 196 -50.63 -20.99 2.09
C ASN A 196 -50.50 -21.79 3.40
N GLY A 197 -51.03 -21.24 4.50
CA GLY A 197 -51.34 -22.01 5.71
C GLY A 197 -51.61 -21.15 6.95
N ARG A 198 -52.88 -21.08 7.37
CA ARG A 198 -53.36 -20.41 8.60
C ARG A 198 -52.96 -21.19 9.87
N LEU A 199 -52.68 -20.49 10.98
CA LEU A 199 -53.43 -20.49 12.26
C LEU A 199 -52.60 -20.03 13.49
N THR A 200 -53.14 -18.99 14.17
CA THR A 200 -53.28 -18.76 15.64
C THR A 200 -52.10 -18.52 16.61
N GLY A 201 -52.26 -17.46 17.41
CA GLY A 201 -51.67 -17.22 18.75
C GLY A 201 -50.43 -16.31 18.73
N GLY A 202 -50.37 -15.10 19.30
CA GLY A 202 -50.96 -14.61 20.54
C GLY A 202 -49.88 -14.54 21.63
N GLY A 203 -49.23 -13.36 21.82
CA GLY A 203 -48.60 -13.03 23.10
C GLY A 203 -47.21 -12.40 23.11
N ARG A 204 -47.18 -11.20 23.71
CA ARG A 204 -46.16 -10.62 24.62
C ARG A 204 -44.99 -9.83 24.01
N GLY A 205 -44.98 -8.55 24.40
CA GLY A 205 -43.89 -7.62 24.20
C GLY A 205 -42.63 -7.95 24.98
N GLY A 206 -41.52 -7.46 24.43
CA GLY A 206 -40.16 -7.43 24.97
C GLY A 206 -39.34 -6.44 24.13
N PRO A 207 -38.31 -5.80 24.69
CA PRO A 207 -37.87 -4.47 24.29
C PRO A 207 -37.21 -4.46 22.91
N SER A 208 -37.94 -3.94 21.92
CA SER A 208 -37.43 -3.66 20.58
C SER A 208 -36.62 -2.36 20.61
N GLY A 209 -35.39 -2.44 21.13
CA GLY A 209 -34.44 -1.33 21.18
C GLY A 209 -33.04 -1.66 20.64
N SER A 210 -32.71 -2.95 20.47
CA SER A 210 -31.34 -3.37 20.13
C SER A 210 -31.14 -3.75 18.66
N ARG A 211 -32.21 -4.13 17.93
CA ARG A 211 -32.10 -4.57 16.52
C ARG A 211 -32.06 -3.43 15.49
N LEU A 212 -32.44 -2.20 15.86
CA LEU A 212 -32.39 -1.05 14.95
C LEU A 212 -31.01 -0.37 14.90
N LEU A 213 -30.17 -0.53 15.94
CA LEU A 213 -28.82 0.04 15.94
C LEU A 213 -27.83 -0.84 15.15
N GLU A 214 -28.05 -2.16 15.12
CA GLU A 214 -27.24 -3.10 14.33
C GLU A 214 -27.40 -2.88 12.82
N GLN A 215 -28.48 -2.25 12.40
CA GLN A 215 -28.77 -1.90 11.01
C GLN A 215 -28.21 -0.52 10.59
N ALA A 216 -27.73 0.28 11.55
CA ALA A 216 -27.09 1.58 11.33
C ALA A 216 -25.56 1.54 11.39
N ILE A 217 -24.96 0.44 11.84
CA ILE A 217 -23.50 0.21 11.82
C ILE A 217 -23.12 -0.31 10.42
N GLY A 218 -23.25 0.57 9.43
CA GLY A 218 -22.75 0.33 8.09
C GLY A 218 -21.22 0.22 8.10
N GLY A 219 -20.71 -1.00 7.84
CA GLY A 219 -19.32 -1.29 7.44
C GLY A 219 -18.24 -0.56 8.22
N VAL A 220 -17.81 -1.14 9.35
CA VAL A 220 -16.61 -0.70 10.08
C VAL A 220 -15.41 -0.79 9.14
N CYS A 221 -14.69 0.31 9.01
CA CYS A 221 -13.54 0.43 8.14
C CYS A 221 -12.26 -0.04 8.80
N GLU A 222 -11.60 -1.00 8.17
CA GLU A 222 -10.27 -1.48 8.55
C GLU A 222 -9.19 -0.42 8.26
N VAL A 223 -8.10 -0.50 9.01
CA VAL A 223 -6.89 0.31 8.83
C VAL A 223 -5.85 -0.55 8.14
N HIS A 224 -5.29 -0.10 7.02
CA HIS A 224 -4.36 -0.92 6.21
C HIS A 224 -2.93 -0.37 6.15
N PHE A 225 -2.67 0.75 6.83
CA PHE A 225 -1.41 1.48 6.81
C PHE A 225 -1.09 2.05 8.17
N LEU A 226 0.21 2.15 8.48
CA LEU A 226 0.67 2.86 9.66
C LEU A 226 0.30 4.35 9.58
N PRO A 227 -0.30 4.91 10.64
CA PRO A 227 -0.60 6.33 10.69
C PRO A 227 0.66 7.18 10.83
N LEU A 228 0.57 8.42 10.38
CA LEU A 228 1.44 9.48 10.88
C LEU A 228 0.96 9.87 12.28
N VAL A 229 1.81 9.70 13.29
CA VAL A 229 1.52 10.07 14.67
C VAL A 229 2.35 11.28 15.05
N ALA A 230 1.72 12.45 15.14
CA ALA A 230 2.38 13.72 15.45
C ALA A 230 1.84 14.30 16.76
N ALA A 231 2.64 15.14 17.42
CA ALA A 231 2.16 15.88 18.59
C ALA A 231 1.09 16.90 18.17
N VAL A 232 0.13 17.16 19.06
CA VAL A 232 -0.82 18.26 18.86
C VAL A 232 -0.06 19.58 18.79
N GLY A 233 -0.20 20.31 17.68
CA GLY A 233 0.49 21.58 17.45
C GLY A 233 1.90 21.46 16.88
N ASP A 234 2.39 20.25 16.58
CA ASP A 234 3.65 20.07 15.84
C ASP A 234 3.45 20.38 14.35
N ASN A 235 3.83 21.59 13.95
CA ASN A 235 3.77 22.03 12.54
C ASN A 235 4.69 21.21 11.62
N ASN A 236 5.79 20.65 12.15
CA ASN A 236 6.72 19.83 11.38
C ASN A 236 6.23 18.38 11.23
N ARG A 237 5.14 18.02 11.91
CA ARG A 237 4.52 16.68 11.90
C ARG A 237 5.54 15.55 12.10
N THR A 238 6.40 15.71 13.10
CA THR A 238 7.45 14.75 13.39
C THR A 238 6.84 13.40 13.77
N GLN A 239 7.20 12.33 13.06
CA GLN A 239 6.68 11.00 13.34
C GLN A 239 7.14 10.50 14.72
N ARG A 240 6.17 10.16 15.57
CA ARG A 240 6.37 9.61 16.93
C ARG A 240 6.10 8.11 17.01
N LEU A 241 5.39 7.53 16.06
CA LEU A 241 5.18 6.09 16.00
C LEU A 241 6.48 5.38 15.61
N ARG A 242 6.90 4.37 16.38
CA ARG A 242 8.09 3.58 16.10
C ARG A 242 7.81 2.11 16.33
N CYS A 243 8.44 1.25 15.53
CA CYS A 243 8.46 -0.18 15.82
C CYS A 243 9.31 -0.44 17.08
N VAL A 244 8.83 -1.32 17.94
CA VAL A 244 9.48 -1.64 19.22
C VAL A 244 10.07 -3.04 19.17
N GLU A 245 11.40 -3.13 19.26
CA GLU A 245 12.11 -4.39 19.38
C GLU A 245 11.88 -5.01 20.76
N HIS A 246 11.35 -6.24 20.78
CA HIS A 246 11.07 -6.98 22.01
C HIS A 246 11.15 -8.48 21.77
N ALA A 247 11.65 -9.25 22.76
CA ALA A 247 11.87 -10.69 22.61
C ALA A 247 10.56 -11.51 22.46
N GLU A 248 9.44 -11.01 22.98
CA GLU A 248 8.13 -11.67 22.88
C GLU A 248 7.40 -11.39 21.57
N PHE A 249 7.84 -10.42 20.76
CA PHE A 249 7.15 -9.94 19.56
C PHE A 249 7.90 -10.30 18.28
N ALA A 250 7.26 -10.12 17.12
CA ALA A 250 7.98 -10.21 15.86
C ALA A 250 9.03 -9.10 15.75
N ARG A 251 10.12 -9.39 15.04
CA ARG A 251 11.20 -8.42 14.81
C ARG A 251 10.70 -7.25 13.98
N CYS A 252 11.26 -6.07 14.21
CA CYS A 252 10.92 -4.93 13.38
C CYS A 252 11.47 -5.12 11.95
N PRO A 253 10.69 -4.77 10.93
CA PRO A 253 11.18 -4.76 9.57
C PRO A 253 12.40 -3.83 9.42
N GLN A 254 13.37 -4.26 8.62
CA GLN A 254 14.58 -3.46 8.37
C GLN A 254 14.25 -2.28 7.46
N LEU A 255 14.27 -1.08 8.03
CA LEU A 255 14.10 0.16 7.28
C LEU A 255 15.31 0.42 6.38
N LEU A 256 15.08 0.93 5.19
CA LEU A 256 16.14 1.40 4.31
C LEU A 256 16.82 2.62 4.96
N PRO A 257 18.14 2.61 5.20
CA PRO A 257 18.85 3.76 5.74
C PRO A 257 18.78 4.91 4.74
N VAL A 258 18.02 5.96 5.05
CA VAL A 258 18.03 7.18 4.26
C VAL A 258 19.28 7.96 4.68
N THR A 259 20.29 8.03 3.81
CA THR A 259 21.42 8.93 4.05
C THR A 259 20.89 10.36 4.00
N SER A 260 21.06 11.08 5.10
CA SER A 260 20.48 12.40 5.34
C SER A 260 21.05 13.53 4.47
N SER A 261 21.77 13.20 3.38
CA SER A 261 21.97 14.15 2.29
C SER A 261 20.71 14.17 1.42
N SER A 262 19.59 14.62 1.99
CA SER A 262 18.54 15.19 1.15
C SER A 262 19.15 16.46 0.53
N PRO A 263 19.46 16.53 -0.78
CA PRO A 263 19.32 17.82 -1.41
C PRO A 263 17.88 18.28 -1.09
N PRO A 264 17.67 19.56 -0.76
CA PRO A 264 16.33 20.05 -0.46
C PRO A 264 15.43 19.55 -1.58
N VAL A 265 14.35 18.84 -1.20
CA VAL A 265 13.30 18.43 -2.14
C VAL A 265 12.93 19.72 -2.84
N SER A 266 13.46 19.90 -4.04
CA SER A 266 13.14 21.05 -4.84
C SER A 266 11.67 20.85 -5.09
N SER A 267 10.82 21.68 -4.49
CA SER A 267 9.38 21.64 -4.70
C SER A 267 9.13 22.06 -6.14
N CYS A 268 9.44 21.16 -7.06
CA CYS A 268 9.31 21.29 -8.50
C CYS A 268 7.90 20.90 -8.90
N GLU A 269 6.96 21.26 -8.04
CA GLU A 269 5.59 21.32 -8.46
C GLU A 269 5.52 22.34 -9.58
N LEU A 270 5.17 21.88 -10.78
CA LEU A 270 4.83 22.73 -11.93
C LEU A 270 3.85 23.87 -11.55
N ASN A 271 3.11 23.69 -10.45
CA ASN A 271 2.18 24.65 -9.87
C ASN A 271 2.88 25.85 -9.21
N LYS A 272 4.12 25.68 -8.74
CA LYS A 272 4.99 26.74 -8.23
C LYS A 272 6.06 26.97 -9.29
N ASN A 273 5.79 27.93 -10.19
CA ASN A 273 6.60 28.32 -11.34
C ASN A 273 8.02 28.79 -10.94
N THR A 274 8.83 27.88 -10.44
CA THR A 274 10.17 28.13 -9.91
C THR A 274 11.17 27.65 -10.93
N ARG A 275 11.77 28.59 -11.68
CA ARG A 275 12.79 28.33 -12.71
C ARG A 275 14.06 27.59 -12.20
N ARG A 276 14.14 27.25 -10.91
CA ARG A 276 15.30 26.61 -10.25
C ARG A 276 15.18 25.09 -10.12
N CYS A 277 14.10 24.52 -10.61
CA CYS A 277 13.88 23.09 -10.68
C CYS A 277 14.59 22.47 -11.89
N HIS A 278 15.91 22.49 -11.86
CA HIS A 278 16.76 21.77 -12.79
C HIS A 278 17.25 20.47 -12.11
N GLN A 279 16.33 19.55 -11.81
CA GLN A 279 16.73 18.15 -11.94
C GLN A 279 16.75 17.85 -13.44
N GLN A 280 17.78 17.13 -13.93
CA GLN A 280 17.86 16.76 -15.34
C GLN A 280 16.52 16.13 -15.74
N PRO A 281 15.74 16.78 -16.63
CA PRO A 281 14.48 16.20 -17.07
C PRO A 281 14.80 14.82 -17.61
N LEU A 282 14.04 13.80 -17.18
CA LEU A 282 14.08 12.50 -17.84
C LEU A 282 13.90 12.78 -19.33
N ALA A 283 14.94 12.56 -20.13
CA ALA A 283 14.94 12.86 -21.55
C ALA A 283 14.12 11.79 -22.28
N THR A 284 12.81 11.77 -22.01
CA THR A 284 11.84 10.81 -22.54
C THR A 284 11.91 10.73 -24.05
N HIS A 285 12.14 11.86 -24.72
CA HIS A 285 12.30 11.92 -26.17
C HIS A 285 13.50 11.14 -26.72
N LEU A 286 14.56 10.95 -25.92
CA LEU A 286 15.73 10.17 -26.31
C LEU A 286 15.54 8.65 -26.15
N SER A 287 14.46 8.22 -25.50
CA SER A 287 14.21 6.80 -25.24
C SER A 287 13.86 6.01 -26.51
N CYS A 288 13.24 6.63 -27.51
CA CYS A 288 12.85 5.96 -28.76
C CYS A 288 13.60 6.57 -29.93
N ARG A 289 14.47 5.80 -30.60
CA ARG A 289 15.19 6.25 -31.81
C ARG A 289 14.42 5.88 -33.07
N LEU A 290 14.63 6.65 -34.14
CA LEU A 290 14.06 6.34 -35.46
C LEU A 290 14.73 5.07 -36.00
N TYR A 291 13.96 4.21 -36.69
CA TYR A 291 14.43 2.94 -37.26
C TYR A 291 14.92 1.90 -36.25
N GLN A 292 14.57 2.06 -34.97
CA GLN A 292 14.98 1.13 -33.92
C GLN A 292 13.80 0.83 -33.01
N THR A 293 13.63 -0.44 -32.66
CA THR A 293 12.73 -0.89 -31.60
C THR A 293 13.55 -1.57 -30.52
N CYS A 294 13.22 -1.35 -29.25
CA CYS A 294 13.98 -1.88 -28.13
C CYS A 294 13.05 -2.50 -27.09
N ASP A 295 13.61 -3.31 -26.21
CA ASP A 295 12.90 -3.68 -24.99
C ASP A 295 13.04 -2.57 -23.94
N HIS A 296 11.91 -2.16 -23.35
CA HIS A 296 11.82 -1.10 -22.37
C HIS A 296 11.28 -1.60 -21.04
N ALA A 297 11.79 -1.05 -19.93
CA ALA A 297 11.28 -1.37 -18.61
C ALA A 297 11.08 -0.11 -17.76
N VAL A 298 10.00 -0.10 -16.97
CA VAL A 298 9.71 0.92 -15.97
C VAL A 298 9.51 0.25 -14.62
N LEU A 299 10.38 0.55 -13.65
CA LEU A 299 10.33 -0.05 -12.32
C LEU A 299 9.80 0.98 -11.34
N LEU A 300 8.66 0.69 -10.70
CA LEU A 300 8.02 1.54 -9.70
C LEU A 300 8.07 0.81 -8.34
N SER A 301 8.96 1.24 -7.45
CA SER A 301 9.23 0.54 -6.19
C SER A 301 9.45 1.49 -5.01
N GLY A 302 9.38 0.94 -3.80
CA GLY A 302 9.62 1.62 -2.53
C GLY A 302 8.35 1.91 -1.73
N GLY A 303 8.52 2.58 -0.59
CA GLY A 303 7.43 2.90 0.34
C GLY A 303 6.83 4.30 0.14
N TRP A 304 5.58 4.48 0.56
CA TRP A 304 4.92 5.78 0.82
C TRP A 304 5.70 6.81 1.69
N GLN A 305 6.45 6.44 2.74
CA GLN A 305 7.24 7.34 3.60
C GLN A 305 8.35 6.54 4.29
N GLN A 306 9.34 7.21 4.90
CA GLN A 306 10.51 6.55 5.50
C GLN A 306 10.18 5.38 6.45
N GLN A 307 9.10 5.48 7.22
CA GLN A 307 8.74 4.49 8.24
C GLN A 307 8.33 3.11 7.72
N PHE A 308 8.08 2.97 6.41
CA PHE A 308 7.83 1.67 5.79
C PHE A 308 8.45 1.55 4.39
N THR A 309 9.53 2.31 4.15
CA THR A 309 10.45 2.00 3.06
C THR A 309 11.46 0.98 3.59
N PHE A 310 11.18 -0.29 3.35
CA PHE A 310 12.00 -1.41 3.79
C PHE A 310 13.16 -1.75 2.85
N GLN A 311 14.19 -2.39 3.42
CA GLN A 311 15.33 -2.91 2.67
C GLN A 311 14.92 -3.95 1.61
N GLN A 312 13.87 -4.73 1.88
CA GLN A 312 13.33 -5.72 0.93
C GLN A 312 12.88 -5.09 -0.40
N HIS A 313 12.28 -3.89 -0.38
CA HIS A 313 11.87 -3.20 -1.60
C HIS A 313 13.06 -2.89 -2.51
N ALA A 314 14.19 -2.51 -1.91
CA ALA A 314 15.43 -2.24 -2.64
C ALA A 314 16.06 -3.54 -3.16
N GLN A 315 16.05 -4.62 -2.36
CA GLN A 315 16.56 -5.93 -2.76
C GLN A 315 15.77 -6.53 -3.94
N ASN A 316 14.44 -6.59 -3.84
CA ASN A 316 13.59 -7.11 -4.91
C ASN A 316 13.78 -6.31 -6.21
N LEU A 317 13.92 -4.99 -6.10
CA LEU A 317 14.18 -4.12 -7.24
C LEU A 317 15.54 -4.40 -7.88
N LEU A 318 16.59 -4.58 -7.07
CA LEU A 318 17.93 -4.87 -7.55
C LEU A 318 17.98 -6.23 -8.28
N GLU A 319 17.34 -7.25 -7.70
CA GLU A 319 17.22 -8.58 -8.32
C GLU A 319 16.45 -8.53 -9.64
N PHE A 320 15.33 -7.81 -9.67
CA PHE A 320 14.54 -7.64 -10.89
C PHE A 320 15.31 -6.86 -11.96
N TYR A 321 16.01 -5.79 -11.58
CA TYR A 321 16.86 -5.02 -12.47
C TYR A 321 17.95 -5.90 -13.09
N ARG A 322 18.66 -6.70 -12.27
CA ARG A 322 19.68 -7.64 -12.75
C ARG A 322 19.09 -8.67 -13.71
N MET A 323 17.90 -9.20 -13.43
CA MET A 323 17.21 -10.11 -14.34
C MET A 323 16.92 -9.45 -15.70
N LEU A 324 16.40 -8.22 -15.72
CA LEU A 324 16.17 -7.51 -16.98
C LEU A 324 17.46 -7.33 -17.78
N ARG A 325 18.55 -6.95 -17.10
CA ARG A 325 19.88 -6.81 -17.72
C ARG A 325 20.37 -8.13 -18.31
N ASN A 326 20.18 -9.24 -17.58
CA ASN A 326 20.54 -10.58 -18.04
C ASN A 326 19.71 -11.03 -19.25
N ASN A 327 18.48 -10.53 -19.38
CA ASN A 327 17.59 -10.79 -20.51
C ASN A 327 17.77 -9.79 -21.68
N GLY A 328 18.83 -8.99 -21.67
CA GLY A 328 19.21 -8.13 -22.79
C GLY A 328 18.63 -6.72 -22.77
N PHE A 329 17.93 -6.31 -21.70
CA PHE A 329 17.42 -4.94 -21.59
C PHE A 329 18.60 -3.95 -21.42
N HIS A 330 18.66 -2.96 -22.30
CA HIS A 330 19.68 -1.93 -22.22
C HIS A 330 19.43 -1.01 -21.03
N LYS A 331 20.48 -0.62 -20.29
CA LYS A 331 20.38 0.17 -19.05
C LYS A 331 19.67 1.50 -19.28
N ASP A 332 19.94 2.12 -20.43
CA ASP A 332 19.30 3.40 -20.81
C ASP A 332 17.79 3.26 -21.05
N HIS A 333 17.29 2.05 -21.25
CA HIS A 333 15.88 1.72 -21.51
C HIS A 333 15.17 1.11 -20.29
N ILE A 334 15.88 0.98 -19.16
CA ILE A 334 15.29 0.65 -17.86
C ILE A 334 15.21 1.95 -17.04
N LYS A 335 14.00 2.42 -16.76
CA LYS A 335 13.78 3.62 -15.92
C LYS A 335 13.23 3.21 -14.56
N THR A 336 13.99 3.50 -13.53
CA THR A 336 13.66 3.15 -12.15
C THR A 336 13.15 4.38 -11.42
N PHE A 337 11.95 4.32 -10.87
CA PHE A 337 11.42 5.32 -9.95
C PHE A 337 11.29 4.71 -8.56
N PHE A 338 12.03 5.26 -7.62
CA PHE A 338 12.08 4.77 -6.25
C PHE A 338 11.58 5.81 -5.27
N ALA A 339 10.94 5.34 -4.19
CA ALA A 339 10.46 6.16 -3.10
C ALA A 339 11.52 7.14 -2.56
N GLY A 340 11.08 8.33 -2.15
CA GLY A 340 11.94 9.36 -1.58
C GLY A 340 12.83 10.04 -2.62
N SER A 341 14.10 10.25 -2.29
CA SER A 341 15.08 10.94 -3.13
C SER A 341 15.66 10.07 -4.25
N GLY A 342 15.22 8.80 -4.38
CA GLY A 342 15.76 7.88 -5.39
C GLY A 342 17.16 7.33 -5.04
N GLN A 343 17.53 7.30 -3.76
CA GLN A 343 18.80 6.71 -3.32
C GLN A 343 18.66 5.19 -3.22
N LEU A 344 19.31 4.49 -4.14
CA LEU A 344 19.52 3.04 -4.13
C LEU A 344 21.03 2.76 -4.17
N PRO A 345 21.48 1.53 -3.88
CA PRO A 345 22.87 1.14 -4.09
C PRO A 345 23.37 1.50 -5.50
N GLU A 346 24.67 1.82 -5.64
CA GLU A 346 25.30 2.30 -6.89
C GLU A 346 25.10 1.37 -8.10
N ASP A 347 24.73 0.10 -7.88
CA ASP A 347 24.47 -0.92 -8.90
C ASP A 347 23.31 -0.59 -9.86
N VAL A 348 22.41 0.32 -9.50
CA VAL A 348 21.26 0.71 -10.34
C VAL A 348 21.50 2.13 -10.89
N GLU A 349 21.87 2.20 -12.17
CA GLU A 349 22.00 3.47 -12.88
C GLU A 349 20.62 4.05 -13.23
N GLY A 350 20.49 5.38 -13.23
CA GLY A 350 19.27 6.06 -13.73
C GLY A 350 18.05 5.91 -12.81
N VAL A 351 18.24 6.09 -11.50
CA VAL A 351 17.15 6.11 -10.52
C VAL A 351 16.58 7.52 -10.38
N TYR A 352 15.27 7.63 -10.50
CA TYR A 352 14.50 8.86 -10.38
C TYR A 352 13.64 8.84 -9.12
N SER A 353 13.30 10.02 -8.60
CA SER A 353 12.38 10.14 -7.48
C SER A 353 10.95 9.79 -7.90
N ALA A 354 10.27 8.97 -7.08
CA ALA A 354 8.84 8.69 -7.26
C ALA A 354 7.92 9.88 -6.93
N THR A 355 8.46 10.99 -6.42
CA THR A 355 7.68 12.22 -6.11
C THR A 355 7.08 12.86 -7.37
N GLU A 356 7.70 12.68 -8.54
CA GLU A 356 7.31 13.32 -9.79
C GLU A 356 6.34 12.45 -10.59
N LYS A 357 5.10 12.28 -10.09
CA LYS A 357 4.08 11.46 -10.77
C LYS A 357 3.91 11.78 -12.26
N ALA A 358 3.93 13.06 -12.61
CA ALA A 358 3.78 13.49 -14.00
C ALA A 358 4.86 12.92 -14.92
N VAL A 359 6.11 12.81 -14.44
CA VAL A 359 7.22 12.24 -15.21
C VAL A 359 7.02 10.75 -15.44
N ILE A 360 6.60 10.01 -14.40
CA ILE A 360 6.26 8.58 -14.50
C ILE A 360 5.19 8.37 -15.58
N ARG A 361 4.08 9.09 -15.47
CA ARG A 361 2.93 8.97 -16.38
C ARG A 361 3.30 9.34 -17.81
N ASN A 362 4.01 10.45 -17.99
CA ASN A 362 4.47 10.90 -19.31
C ASN A 362 5.42 9.88 -19.95
N HIS A 363 6.33 9.29 -19.19
CA HIS A 363 7.27 8.31 -19.71
C HIS A 363 6.57 7.01 -20.15
N VAL A 364 5.72 6.44 -19.28
CA VAL A 364 4.92 5.24 -19.59
C VAL A 364 4.06 5.49 -20.82
N SER A 365 3.30 6.58 -20.83
CA SER A 365 2.44 6.92 -21.96
C SER A 365 3.23 7.20 -23.24
N TYR A 366 4.43 7.77 -23.15
CA TYR A 366 5.26 8.07 -24.32
C TYR A 366 5.75 6.79 -24.99
N ILE A 367 6.38 5.87 -24.25
CA ILE A 367 6.84 4.59 -24.80
C ILE A 367 5.66 3.83 -25.40
N CYS A 368 4.54 3.81 -24.67
CA CYS A 368 3.37 3.06 -25.07
C CYS A 368 2.71 3.57 -26.35
N ARG A 369 2.68 4.89 -26.59
CA ARG A 369 2.02 5.48 -27.77
C ARG A 369 2.94 5.64 -28.97
N LYS A 370 4.25 5.70 -28.76
CA LYS A 370 5.22 5.89 -29.84
C LYS A 370 5.30 4.62 -30.67
N GLN A 371 4.99 4.73 -31.96
CA GLN A 371 5.10 3.62 -32.91
C GLN A 371 6.54 3.11 -32.95
N HIS A 372 6.68 1.79 -32.99
CA HIS A 372 7.96 1.09 -33.12
C HIS A 372 8.99 1.42 -32.04
N CYS A 373 8.57 2.00 -30.91
CA CYS A 373 9.50 2.30 -29.83
C CYS A 373 9.88 1.05 -29.05
N ALA A 374 8.86 0.30 -28.61
CA ALA A 374 9.05 -0.88 -27.80
C ALA A 374 8.52 -2.13 -28.51
N ASP A 375 9.28 -3.23 -28.48
CA ASP A 375 8.71 -4.55 -28.76
C ASP A 375 8.04 -5.07 -27.48
N THR A 376 8.83 -5.22 -26.41
CA THR A 376 8.35 -5.55 -25.07
C THR A 376 8.45 -4.33 -24.14
N LEU A 377 7.36 -4.00 -23.46
CA LEU A 377 7.33 -3.02 -22.38
C LEU A 377 7.05 -3.73 -21.04
N VAL A 378 8.04 -3.76 -20.16
CA VAL A 378 7.91 -4.33 -18.81
C VAL A 378 7.59 -3.24 -17.79
N LEU A 379 6.60 -3.45 -16.93
CA LEU A 379 6.41 -2.65 -15.73
C LEU A 379 6.55 -3.54 -14.51
N TYR A 380 7.40 -3.14 -13.57
CA TYR A 380 7.49 -3.78 -12.26
C TYR A 380 6.88 -2.86 -11.20
N LEU A 381 5.85 -3.34 -10.50
CA LEU A 381 5.13 -2.60 -9.47
C LEU A 381 5.36 -3.27 -8.11
N ASN A 382 6.02 -2.57 -7.19
CA ASN A 382 6.37 -3.07 -5.85
C ASN A 382 5.99 -2.11 -4.70
N SER A 383 5.33 -0.99 -5.01
CA SER A 383 4.92 -0.04 -3.96
C SER A 383 3.66 -0.47 -3.18
N PRO A 384 3.48 -0.02 -1.93
CA PRO A 384 2.25 -0.21 -1.18
C PRO A 384 1.02 0.36 -1.91
N THR A 385 -0.12 -0.30 -1.74
CA THR A 385 -1.36 0.04 -2.46
C THR A 385 -2.53 0.21 -1.52
N ARG A 386 -3.36 1.21 -1.80
CA ARG A 386 -4.63 1.43 -1.11
C ARG A 386 -5.62 0.31 -1.46
N ASN A 387 -6.69 0.22 -0.69
CA ASN A 387 -7.77 -0.74 -0.91
C ASN A 387 -8.47 -0.62 -2.28
N ASP A 388 -8.35 0.53 -2.95
CA ASP A 388 -8.83 0.75 -4.34
C ASP A 388 -7.78 0.39 -5.41
N GLY A 389 -6.65 -0.19 -5.00
CA GLY A 389 -5.51 -0.56 -5.84
C GLY A 389 -4.61 0.62 -6.22
N ALA A 390 -4.88 1.84 -5.73
CA ALA A 390 -4.02 2.98 -6.04
C ALA A 390 -2.66 2.82 -5.37
N MET A 391 -1.60 2.90 -6.18
CA MET A 391 -0.22 2.81 -5.72
C MET A 391 0.18 4.09 -5.00
N LEU A 392 0.79 3.96 -3.84
CA LEU A 392 1.37 5.08 -3.12
C LEU A 392 2.79 5.33 -3.66
N LEU A 393 3.11 6.60 -3.96
CA LEU A 393 4.40 6.98 -4.54
C LEU A 393 5.36 7.49 -3.48
N TRP A 394 5.05 8.65 -2.88
CA TRP A 394 5.81 9.25 -1.79
C TRP A 394 5.05 10.41 -1.17
N ASP A 395 5.03 10.50 0.17
CA ASP A 395 4.51 11.62 0.95
C ASP A 395 5.51 12.79 0.88
N ALA A 396 5.40 13.61 -0.16
CA ALA A 396 6.36 14.69 -0.42
C ALA A 396 6.15 15.88 0.52
N ASN A 397 4.91 16.10 0.96
CA ASN A 397 4.54 17.19 1.85
C ASN A 397 4.55 16.80 3.34
N LEU A 398 4.86 15.53 3.65
CA LEU A 398 4.98 14.95 4.99
C LEU A 398 3.71 15.13 5.83
N ASN A 399 2.55 15.14 5.17
CA ASN A 399 1.28 15.40 5.82
C ASN A 399 0.60 14.10 6.31
N GLY A 400 1.09 12.94 5.91
CA GLY A 400 0.56 11.62 6.27
C GLY A 400 -0.72 11.22 5.53
N ILE A 401 -1.15 11.99 4.52
CA ILE A 401 -2.37 11.82 3.73
C ILE A 401 -1.97 11.54 2.28
N ALA A 402 -2.50 10.47 1.69
CA ALA A 402 -2.22 10.13 0.31
C ALA A 402 -3.01 11.01 -0.67
N ASP A 403 -2.45 12.19 -0.97
CA ASP A 403 -3.05 13.16 -1.89
C ASP A 403 -3.08 12.64 -3.33
N LEU A 404 -3.93 13.24 -4.17
CA LEU A 404 -4.07 12.86 -5.58
C LEU A 404 -2.74 12.89 -6.36
N LYS A 405 -1.79 13.74 -5.99
CA LYS A 405 -0.48 13.85 -6.66
C LYS A 405 0.47 12.74 -6.23
N GLU A 406 0.29 12.22 -5.03
CA GLU A 406 1.22 11.30 -4.37
C GLU A 406 0.77 9.83 -4.52
N ARG A 407 -0.34 9.61 -5.25
CA ARG A 407 -0.82 8.30 -5.66
C ARG A 407 -0.94 8.17 -7.17
N TYR A 408 -0.63 6.98 -7.66
CA TYR A 408 -0.83 6.57 -9.04
C TYR A 408 -1.95 5.53 -9.09
N SER A 409 -3.13 5.96 -9.52
CA SER A 409 -4.32 5.12 -9.51
C SER A 409 -4.32 4.09 -10.63
N VAL A 410 -5.05 2.98 -10.43
CA VAL A 410 -5.28 1.96 -11.48
C VAL A 410 -5.87 2.58 -12.75
N ASN A 411 -6.76 3.57 -12.63
CA ASN A 411 -7.36 4.25 -13.79
C ASN A 411 -6.34 5.08 -14.57
N GLU A 412 -5.43 5.76 -13.88
CA GLU A 412 -4.35 6.51 -14.54
C GLU A 412 -3.42 5.53 -15.26
N LEU A 413 -3.01 4.43 -14.61
CA LEU A 413 -2.16 3.40 -15.23
C LEU A 413 -2.78 2.83 -16.51
N LEU A 414 -4.05 2.43 -16.45
CA LEU A 414 -4.77 1.93 -17.63
C LEU A 414 -4.94 3.03 -18.70
N THR A 415 -5.12 4.29 -18.32
CA THR A 415 -5.19 5.38 -19.30
C THR A 415 -3.85 5.58 -20.03
N ASP A 416 -2.75 5.41 -19.30
CA ASP A 416 -1.39 5.58 -19.82
C ASP A 416 -0.97 4.38 -20.71
N LEU A 417 -1.55 3.19 -20.47
CA LEU A 417 -1.34 1.97 -21.26
C LEU A 417 -2.38 1.72 -22.38
N ALA A 418 -3.42 2.55 -22.48
CA ALA A 418 -4.52 2.32 -23.41
C ALA A 418 -4.05 2.37 -24.88
N GLY A 419 -4.33 1.30 -25.64
CA GLY A 419 -4.01 1.22 -27.07
C GLY A 419 -2.52 1.16 -27.37
N CYS A 420 -1.74 0.56 -26.47
CA CYS A 420 -0.29 0.47 -26.56
C CYS A 420 0.19 -0.10 -27.90
N LYS A 421 1.22 0.54 -28.48
CA LYS A 421 1.85 0.16 -29.75
C LYS A 421 2.97 -0.85 -29.60
N ALA A 422 3.36 -1.18 -28.38
CA ALA A 422 4.25 -2.30 -28.11
C ALA A 422 3.58 -3.62 -28.53
N THR A 423 4.39 -4.60 -28.92
CA THR A 423 3.88 -5.95 -29.23
C THR A 423 3.27 -6.58 -27.98
N ARG A 424 3.93 -6.41 -26.83
CA ARG A 424 3.46 -6.91 -25.54
C ARG A 424 3.84 -5.98 -24.39
N VAL A 425 2.93 -5.85 -23.42
CA VAL A 425 3.15 -5.14 -22.16
C VAL A 425 3.03 -6.15 -21.02
N LEU A 426 4.10 -6.32 -20.23
CA LEU A 426 4.15 -7.27 -19.13
C LEU A 426 4.14 -6.51 -17.80
N LEU A 427 3.06 -6.66 -17.03
CA LEU A 427 2.90 -6.05 -15.72
C LEU A 427 3.25 -7.05 -14.62
N PHE A 428 4.45 -6.96 -14.06
CA PHE A 428 4.89 -7.73 -12.90
C PHE A 428 4.46 -7.00 -11.63
N VAL A 429 3.55 -7.61 -10.86
CA VAL A 429 2.88 -6.94 -9.73
C VAL A 429 3.12 -7.69 -8.42
N ASP A 430 3.91 -7.06 -7.55
CA ASP A 430 4.22 -7.48 -6.18
C ASP A 430 3.64 -6.48 -5.18
N GLN A 431 2.31 -6.29 -5.28
CA GLN A 431 1.55 -5.32 -4.50
C GLN A 431 0.32 -5.97 -3.87
N SER A 432 -0.09 -5.42 -2.72
CA SER A 432 -1.38 -5.71 -2.09
C SER A 432 -2.53 -5.25 -3.01
N TYR A 433 -3.74 -5.77 -2.83
CA TYR A 433 -4.92 -5.40 -3.64
C TYR A 433 -4.77 -5.50 -5.18
N SER A 434 -3.80 -6.27 -5.69
CA SER A 434 -3.55 -6.41 -7.13
C SER A 434 -4.74 -7.01 -7.91
N GLY A 435 -5.67 -7.68 -7.21
CA GLY A 435 -6.95 -8.11 -7.76
C GLY A 435 -7.82 -6.98 -8.33
N VAL A 436 -7.70 -5.74 -7.83
CA VAL A 436 -8.42 -4.59 -8.39
C VAL A 436 -7.92 -4.26 -9.80
N LEU A 437 -6.60 -4.26 -10.00
CA LEU A 437 -5.97 -4.09 -11.31
C LEU A 437 -6.37 -5.24 -12.24
N SER A 438 -6.27 -6.49 -11.79
CA SER A 438 -6.68 -7.68 -12.55
C SER A 438 -8.13 -7.59 -13.04
N LYS A 439 -9.06 -7.24 -12.16
CA LYS A 439 -10.48 -7.08 -12.50
C LYS A 439 -10.72 -5.98 -13.53
N ARG A 440 -10.07 -4.80 -13.38
CA ARG A 440 -10.23 -3.69 -14.34
C ARG A 440 -9.58 -3.99 -15.69
N LEU A 441 -8.45 -4.69 -15.70
CA LEU A 441 -7.76 -5.09 -16.91
C LEU A 441 -8.61 -6.08 -17.72
N ARG A 442 -9.13 -7.14 -17.08
CA ARG A 442 -10.03 -8.12 -17.72
C ARG A 442 -11.29 -7.50 -18.32
N GLY A 443 -11.80 -6.44 -17.72
CA GLY A 443 -12.98 -5.71 -18.21
C GLY A 443 -12.70 -4.72 -19.34
N SER A 444 -11.44 -4.56 -19.78
CA SER A 444 -11.06 -3.49 -20.71
C SER A 444 -10.78 -3.98 -22.12
N GLN A 445 -11.38 -3.31 -23.11
CA GLN A 445 -11.18 -3.58 -24.54
C GLN A 445 -9.96 -2.84 -25.14
N LYS A 446 -9.27 -2.00 -24.36
CA LYS A 446 -8.15 -1.17 -24.83
C LYS A 446 -6.76 -1.74 -24.51
N HIS A 447 -6.71 -2.92 -23.89
CA HIS A 447 -5.49 -3.49 -23.29
C HIS A 447 -5.26 -4.95 -23.72
N PHE A 448 -5.54 -5.28 -24.98
CA PHE A 448 -5.45 -6.65 -25.50
C PHE A 448 -4.02 -7.23 -25.45
N ASN A 449 -2.99 -6.38 -25.54
CA ASN A 449 -1.57 -6.74 -25.48
C ASN A 449 -0.96 -6.56 -24.08
N VAL A 450 -1.78 -6.33 -23.04
CA VAL A 450 -1.30 -6.14 -21.66
C VAL A 450 -1.57 -7.40 -20.86
N VAL A 451 -0.50 -7.98 -20.32
CA VAL A 451 -0.54 -9.21 -19.52
C VAL A 451 -0.17 -8.88 -18.08
N LEU A 452 -1.01 -9.31 -17.14
CA LEU A 452 -0.75 -9.17 -15.70
C LEU A 452 -0.11 -10.44 -15.15
N ILE A 453 1.05 -10.28 -14.52
CA ILE A 453 1.83 -11.34 -13.87
C ILE A 453 1.91 -11.00 -12.38
N GLN A 454 1.23 -11.78 -11.53
CA GLN A 454 1.23 -11.55 -10.09
C GLN A 454 2.07 -12.64 -9.40
N SER A 455 2.79 -12.31 -8.34
CA SER A 455 3.58 -13.30 -7.59
C SER A 455 2.67 -14.42 -7.03
N PRO A 456 3.05 -15.71 -7.17
CA PRO A 456 2.23 -16.85 -6.72
C PRO A 456 1.89 -16.84 -5.23
N VAL A 457 2.80 -16.34 -4.39
CA VAL A 457 2.57 -16.12 -2.95
C VAL A 457 1.34 -15.24 -2.69
N ARG A 458 0.98 -14.38 -3.66
CA ARG A 458 -0.14 -13.41 -3.55
C ARG A 458 -1.36 -13.74 -4.40
N GLN A 459 -1.33 -14.82 -5.20
CA GLN A 459 -2.49 -15.23 -6.01
C GLN A 459 -3.43 -16.16 -5.25
N THR A 460 -2.89 -16.93 -4.32
CA THR A 460 -3.67 -17.86 -3.49
C THR A 460 -4.06 -17.16 -2.18
N TYR A 461 -5.15 -16.39 -2.23
CA TYR A 461 -5.84 -15.81 -1.07
C TYR A 461 -5.30 -14.46 -0.56
N PRO A 462 -6.18 -13.52 -0.14
CA PRO A 462 -5.75 -12.21 0.29
C PRO A 462 -4.96 -12.20 1.63
N PHE A 463 -4.82 -13.31 2.37
CA PHE A 463 -4.22 -13.33 3.72
C PHE A 463 -3.82 -14.73 4.28
N GLN A 464 -3.57 -15.75 3.45
CA GLN A 464 -3.24 -17.09 3.96
C GLN A 464 -1.73 -17.32 4.02
N THR A 465 -1.10 -17.02 5.16
CA THR A 465 0.24 -17.54 5.48
C THR A 465 0.07 -18.93 6.09
N GLN A 466 0.18 -19.98 5.27
CA GLN A 466 0.50 -21.31 5.79
C GLN A 466 2.01 -21.42 5.87
N ARG A 467 2.53 -21.51 7.11
CA ARG A 467 3.81 -22.16 7.36
C ARG A 467 3.64 -23.64 7.03
N LEU A 468 4.20 -24.07 5.92
CA LEU A 468 4.78 -25.40 5.79
C LEU A 468 6.30 -25.21 5.76
N ASN A 469 6.95 -25.77 6.76
CA ASN A 469 8.40 -25.88 6.84
C ASN A 469 8.92 -26.67 5.63
N GLN A 470 9.38 -25.98 4.58
CA GLN A 470 10.46 -26.41 3.69
C GLN A 470 10.78 -25.28 2.70
N ALA A 471 12.02 -24.80 2.78
CA ALA A 471 12.75 -23.92 1.85
C ALA A 471 12.11 -23.61 0.49
N TRP A 472 11.71 -22.36 0.24
CA TRP A 472 11.61 -21.82 -1.13
C TRP A 472 12.01 -20.33 -1.17
N ASP A 473 13.07 -20.05 -1.94
CA ASP A 473 13.54 -18.75 -2.42
C ASP A 473 12.52 -18.09 -3.38
N GLU A 474 11.28 -17.87 -2.95
CA GLU A 474 10.12 -17.75 -3.85
C GLU A 474 9.67 -16.31 -4.19
N ASN A 475 10.61 -15.48 -4.63
CA ASN A 475 10.34 -14.32 -5.49
C ASN A 475 11.09 -14.50 -6.82
N ASN A 476 10.90 -15.68 -7.44
CA ASN A 476 11.77 -16.24 -8.48
C ASN A 476 11.74 -15.54 -9.84
N TRP A 477 11.25 -14.30 -9.94
CA TRP A 477 11.37 -13.52 -11.17
C TRP A 477 12.84 -13.33 -11.55
N SER A 478 13.74 -13.31 -10.56
CA SER A 478 15.19 -13.29 -10.73
C SER A 478 15.74 -14.48 -11.54
N PHE A 479 15.02 -15.59 -11.64
CA PHE A 479 15.44 -16.80 -12.35
C PHE A 479 14.99 -16.86 -13.80
N ILE A 480 14.21 -15.87 -14.25
CA ILE A 480 13.88 -15.73 -15.67
C ILE A 480 15.19 -15.48 -16.42
N SER A 481 15.63 -16.47 -17.18
CA SER A 481 16.82 -16.40 -18.02
C SER A 481 16.46 -16.11 -19.48
N PRO A 482 17.42 -15.73 -20.33
CA PRO A 482 17.17 -15.49 -21.75
C PRO A 482 16.45 -16.61 -22.51
N THR A 483 16.69 -17.86 -22.13
CA THR A 483 16.11 -19.06 -22.75
C THR A 483 14.83 -19.52 -22.06
N THR A 484 14.42 -18.86 -20.98
CA THR A 484 13.21 -19.21 -20.24
C THR A 484 11.97 -18.82 -21.04
N CYS A 485 11.15 -19.80 -21.39
CA CYS A 485 9.82 -19.55 -21.94
C CYS A 485 8.90 -19.00 -20.83
N LEU A 486 8.28 -17.85 -21.07
CA LEU A 486 7.44 -17.20 -20.05
C LEU A 486 6.21 -18.04 -19.70
N LEU A 487 5.56 -18.64 -20.71
CA LEU A 487 4.39 -19.50 -20.51
C LEU A 487 4.70 -20.70 -19.59
N ASP A 488 5.86 -21.35 -19.79
CA ASP A 488 6.28 -22.50 -18.99
C ASP A 488 6.68 -22.10 -17.57
N HIS A 489 7.39 -20.98 -17.43
CA HIS A 489 7.82 -20.50 -16.12
C HIS A 489 6.62 -20.11 -15.25
N LEU A 490 5.64 -19.42 -15.83
CA LEU A 490 4.45 -18.93 -15.12
C LEU A 490 3.41 -20.03 -14.86
N SER A 491 3.39 -21.10 -15.67
CA SER A 491 2.55 -22.27 -15.42
C SER A 491 3.12 -23.21 -14.36
N LYS A 492 4.45 -23.33 -14.25
CA LYS A 492 5.12 -24.11 -13.20
C LYS A 492 5.01 -23.48 -11.81
N GLY A 493 4.94 -22.16 -11.73
CA GLY A 493 4.97 -21.42 -10.47
C GLY A 493 3.65 -21.33 -9.68
N GLY A 494 2.58 -22.06 -10.03
CA GLY A 494 1.29 -22.02 -9.31
C GLY A 494 0.51 -20.69 -9.39
N GLY A 495 1.15 -19.62 -9.87
CA GLY A 495 0.60 -18.27 -10.01
C GLY A 495 -0.15 -18.03 -11.31
N THR A 496 -0.88 -19.01 -11.83
CA THR A 496 -1.76 -18.78 -12.99
C THR A 496 -2.93 -19.76 -13.00
N SER A 497 -3.80 -19.72 -11.98
CA SER A 497 -4.93 -20.67 -11.94
C SER A 497 -5.93 -20.52 -13.09
N HIS A 498 -5.93 -19.41 -13.85
CA HIS A 498 -6.66 -19.29 -15.11
C HIS A 498 -5.97 -18.28 -16.03
N LEU A 499 -4.98 -18.73 -16.82
CA LEU A 499 -4.51 -17.95 -17.96
C LEU A 499 -5.72 -17.62 -18.84
N PHE A 500 -5.96 -16.33 -19.06
CA PHE A 500 -6.95 -15.90 -20.03
C PHE A 500 -6.45 -16.38 -21.41
N GLU A 501 -7.26 -17.13 -22.15
CA GLU A 501 -6.88 -17.74 -23.43
C GLU A 501 -6.14 -16.78 -24.40
N PRO A 502 -6.50 -15.48 -24.50
CA PRO A 502 -5.76 -14.48 -25.29
C PRO A 502 -4.31 -14.21 -24.85
N TRP A 503 -3.94 -14.48 -23.60
CA TRP A 503 -2.58 -14.21 -23.09
C TRP A 503 -1.58 -15.31 -23.45
N THR A 504 -2.05 -16.51 -23.80
CA THR A 504 -1.18 -17.62 -24.18
C THR A 504 -0.29 -17.27 -25.37
N GLY A 505 -0.85 -16.62 -26.40
CA GLY A 505 -0.09 -16.14 -27.56
C GLY A 505 0.92 -15.03 -27.24
N LEU A 506 0.68 -14.22 -26.21
CA LEU A 506 1.59 -13.17 -25.77
C LEU A 506 2.73 -13.68 -24.88
N LEU A 507 2.53 -14.84 -24.25
CA LEU A 507 3.46 -15.46 -23.30
C LEU A 507 4.25 -16.64 -23.88
N ASN A 508 3.90 -17.15 -25.06
CA ASN A 508 4.65 -18.20 -25.76
C ASN A 508 5.94 -17.65 -26.41
N VAL A 509 6.69 -16.88 -25.63
CA VAL A 509 7.95 -16.25 -25.99
C VAL A 509 8.86 -16.16 -24.74
N THR A 510 10.14 -15.88 -24.95
CA THR A 510 11.06 -15.45 -23.88
C THR A 510 10.79 -13.99 -23.51
N LEU A 511 11.47 -13.46 -22.47
CA LEU A 511 11.30 -12.07 -22.06
C LEU A 511 11.67 -11.05 -23.16
N ALA A 512 12.64 -11.40 -24.02
CA ALA A 512 13.05 -10.61 -25.19
C ALA A 512 12.20 -10.90 -26.45
N GLY A 513 11.11 -11.67 -26.32
CA GLY A 513 10.18 -11.93 -27.43
C GLY A 513 10.55 -13.06 -28.37
N ALA A 514 11.59 -13.85 -28.06
CA ALA A 514 11.97 -14.98 -28.89
C ALA A 514 10.95 -16.13 -28.78
N PRO A 515 10.54 -16.78 -29.88
CA PRO A 515 9.57 -17.87 -29.84
C PRO A 515 10.12 -19.07 -29.07
N CYS A 516 9.31 -19.66 -28.18
CA CYS A 516 9.76 -20.81 -27.38
C CYS A 516 9.97 -22.09 -28.21
N ASN A 517 9.18 -22.27 -29.28
CA ASN A 517 9.16 -23.48 -30.10
C ASN A 517 9.78 -23.28 -31.49
N ALA A 518 10.91 -22.57 -31.57
CA ALA A 518 11.64 -22.41 -32.82
C ALA A 518 12.21 -23.76 -33.31
N THR A 519 12.05 -24.05 -34.60
CA THR A 519 12.61 -25.24 -35.25
C THR A 519 13.46 -24.82 -36.46
N PRO A 520 14.79 -25.00 -36.44
CA PRO A 520 15.60 -25.54 -35.33
C PRO A 520 15.61 -24.62 -34.09
N PRO A 521 15.96 -25.14 -32.89
CA PRO A 521 16.11 -24.33 -31.68
C PRO A 521 17.13 -23.20 -31.89
N LEU A 522 16.79 -22.01 -31.41
CA LEU A 522 17.67 -20.84 -31.47
C LEU A 522 18.91 -21.08 -30.62
N THR A 523 20.08 -20.79 -31.19
CA THR A 523 21.34 -20.73 -30.45
C THR A 523 21.41 -19.46 -29.60
N ASP A 524 22.27 -19.45 -28.58
CA ASP A 524 22.47 -18.26 -27.73
C ASP A 524 22.93 -17.02 -28.53
N SER A 525 23.69 -17.22 -29.61
CA SER A 525 24.16 -16.16 -30.48
C SER A 525 23.03 -15.59 -31.34
N GLU A 526 22.16 -16.44 -31.89
CA GLU A 526 20.95 -16.02 -32.62
C GLU A 526 19.99 -15.27 -31.70
N LEU A 527 19.75 -15.79 -30.50
CA LEU A 527 18.89 -15.15 -29.49
C LEU A 527 19.38 -13.73 -29.16
N ARG A 528 20.69 -13.58 -28.89
CA ARG A 528 21.30 -12.27 -28.59
C ARG A 528 21.25 -11.32 -29.77
N ARG A 529 21.44 -11.82 -30.99
CA ARG A 529 21.50 -11.00 -32.20
C ARG A 529 20.12 -10.53 -32.66
N GLU A 530 19.14 -11.41 -32.64
CA GLU A 530 17.84 -11.20 -33.31
C GLU A 530 16.72 -10.73 -32.39
N TYR A 531 16.86 -10.96 -31.08
CA TYR A 531 15.78 -10.67 -30.12
C TYR A 531 16.23 -9.73 -29.01
N GLN A 532 17.42 -9.92 -28.45
CA GLN A 532 17.86 -9.10 -27.32
C GLN A 532 18.27 -7.68 -27.71
N GLY A 533 18.03 -6.74 -26.79
CA GLY A 533 18.51 -5.37 -26.90
C GLY A 533 17.63 -4.53 -27.83
N CYS A 534 18.26 -3.94 -28.84
CA CYS A 534 17.56 -3.07 -29.77
C CYS A 534 17.74 -3.56 -31.20
N GLN A 535 16.61 -3.72 -31.88
CA GLN A 535 16.54 -4.22 -33.24
C GLN A 535 16.35 -3.07 -34.22
N ASN A 536 17.11 -3.09 -35.31
CA ASN A 536 16.92 -2.14 -36.40
C ASN A 536 15.72 -2.57 -37.24
N LEU A 537 14.82 -1.63 -37.49
CA LEU A 537 13.64 -1.86 -38.30
C LEU A 537 13.88 -1.40 -39.74
N PRO A 538 13.46 -2.19 -40.74
CA PRO A 538 13.51 -1.77 -42.14
C PRO A 538 12.80 -0.43 -42.36
N THR A 539 13.40 0.46 -43.15
CA THR A 539 12.85 1.79 -43.48
C THR A 539 11.43 1.70 -44.04
N ALA A 540 11.10 0.61 -44.75
CA ALA A 540 9.78 0.34 -45.30
C ALA A 540 8.67 0.33 -44.25
N LEU A 541 8.93 -0.17 -43.03
CA LEU A 541 7.92 -0.20 -41.95
C LEU A 541 7.52 1.21 -41.49
N TRP A 542 8.40 2.20 -41.63
CA TRP A 542 8.15 3.58 -41.21
C TRP A 542 7.41 4.42 -42.27
N HIS A 543 7.51 4.02 -43.54
CA HIS A 543 6.79 4.66 -44.64
C HIS A 543 5.42 4.01 -44.92
N GLN A 544 5.11 2.88 -44.27
CA GLN A 544 3.78 2.32 -44.30
C GLN A 544 2.82 3.27 -43.57
N LYS A 545 2.00 4.00 -44.34
CA LYS A 545 0.89 4.78 -43.78
C LYS A 545 0.03 3.83 -42.94
N PRO A 546 -0.39 4.22 -41.71
CA PRO A 546 -1.29 3.40 -40.93
C PRO A 546 -2.54 3.15 -41.77
N ARG A 547 -2.76 1.89 -42.16
CA ARG A 547 -4.05 1.49 -42.73
C ARG A 547 -5.08 1.78 -41.65
N ARG A 548 -5.99 2.73 -41.92
CA ARG A 548 -7.18 2.95 -41.10
C ARG A 548 -7.97 1.64 -41.12
N SER A 549 -7.82 0.83 -40.08
CA SER A 549 -8.76 -0.24 -39.78
C SER A 549 -10.03 0.42 -39.23
N HIS A 550 -11.12 0.27 -39.99
CA HIS A 550 -12.47 0.70 -39.61
C HIS A 550 -13.01 -0.05 -38.40
#